data_AF-A0A8S1D6T0-F1
#
_entry.id   AF-A0A8S1D6T0-F1
#
_cell.length_a   1.000
_cell.length_b   1.000
_cell.length_c   1.000
_cell.angle_alpha   90.00
_cell.angle_beta   90.00
_cell.angle_gamma   90.00
#
_symmetry.space_group_name_H-M   'P 1'
#
loop_
_entity.id
_entity.type
_entity.pdbx_description
1 polymer ?
#
loop_
_entity_poly.entity_id
_entity_poly.type
_entity_poly.pdbx_seq_one_letter_code
_entity_poly.pdbx_strand_id
1 'polypeptide(L)'
;MNSGKKIDINRSTLISLKAELSRKQEEVTVAKTKNQFAKPVEKKQKKESDKKGNVWDTKRIEKNKQDGMTEEERESYLKSRSSLEAKARLYDELSSPNASKSEILAAQQCLLVDFKRKQQEREHEEGEIEYCDEVDDTPAGNYGDDDDWVEYTDCLGRTRKCLRTDLPVLQKQNQKLADSLGFQEETKSRSNSPERKPRPPTPPLEQQLVSGDLQREALREKWEKEEAELRKKEDIHYQDILYDGCP
;
A
#
# COMPACT_ATOMS: atom_id res chain seq x y z
N MET A 1 46.91 -10.80 8.84
CA MET A 1 46.83 -12.19 9.34
C MET A 1 45.45 -12.37 9.93
N ASN A 2 44.52 -13.03 9.22
CA ASN A 2 43.16 -13.22 9.74
C ASN A 2 43.19 -14.36 10.75
N SER A 3 43.12 -14.03 12.04
CA SER A 3 42.94 -14.99 13.12
C SER A 3 41.62 -15.74 12.90
N GLY A 4 41.72 -17.00 12.49
CA GLY A 4 40.57 -17.86 12.26
C GLY A 4 39.78 -18.04 13.56
N LYS A 5 38.54 -17.55 13.58
CA LYS A 5 37.62 -17.76 14.70
C LYS A 5 37.38 -19.27 14.83
N LYS A 6 37.82 -19.86 15.95
CA LYS A 6 37.62 -21.28 16.25
C LYS A 6 36.14 -21.47 16.60
N ILE A 7 35.37 -22.04 15.69
CA ILE A 7 33.95 -22.36 15.92
C ILE A 7 33.93 -23.61 16.81
N ASP A 8 33.37 -23.49 18.02
CA ASP A 8 33.09 -24.64 18.87
C ASP A 8 31.79 -25.29 18.38
N ILE A 9 31.90 -26.48 17.77
CA ILE A 9 30.78 -27.16 17.13
C ILE A 9 30.29 -28.28 18.05
N ASN A 10 29.10 -28.08 18.62
CA ASN A 10 28.43 -29.09 19.41
C ASN A 10 28.03 -30.31 18.54
N ARG A 11 28.12 -31.52 19.11
CA ARG A 11 27.74 -32.77 18.41
C ARG A 11 26.30 -32.74 17.91
N SER A 12 25.38 -32.12 18.64
CA SER A 12 23.99 -31.92 18.23
C SER A 12 23.87 -31.03 16.98
N THR A 13 24.69 -29.98 16.86
CA THR A 13 24.75 -29.09 15.69
C THR A 13 25.27 -29.81 14.45
N LEU A 14 26.21 -30.74 14.60
CA LEU A 14 26.66 -31.58 13.48
C LEU A 14 25.55 -32.54 13.00
N ILE A 15 24.78 -33.11 13.93
CA ILE A 15 23.68 -34.00 13.60
C ILE A 15 22.54 -33.22 12.91
N SER A 16 22.20 -32.03 13.39
CA SER A 16 21.19 -31.18 12.74
C SER A 16 21.63 -30.73 11.36
N LEU A 17 22.88 -30.30 11.20
CA LEU A 17 23.44 -29.92 9.89
C LEU A 17 23.42 -31.11 8.92
N LYS A 18 23.81 -32.31 9.38
CA LYS A 18 23.77 -33.53 8.57
C LYS A 18 22.35 -33.87 8.13
N ALA A 19 21.37 -33.74 9.04
CA ALA A 19 19.97 -33.99 8.72
C ALA A 19 19.45 -32.99 7.66
N GLU A 20 19.77 -31.71 7.80
CA GLU A 20 19.40 -30.68 6.84
C GLU A 20 20.06 -30.90 5.47
N LEU A 21 21.33 -31.29 5.45
CA LEU A 21 22.07 -31.61 4.22
C LEU A 21 21.46 -32.82 3.51
N SER A 22 21.14 -33.89 4.23
CA SER A 22 20.47 -35.06 3.67
C SER A 22 19.09 -34.71 3.11
N ARG A 23 18.29 -33.94 3.84
CA ARG A 23 16.97 -33.46 3.35
C ARG A 23 17.11 -32.66 2.06
N LYS A 24 18.09 -31.76 1.97
CA LYS A 24 18.35 -30.97 0.75
C LYS A 24 18.84 -31.82 -0.42
N GLN A 25 19.65 -32.84 -0.15
CA GLN A 25 20.06 -33.80 -1.18
C GLN A 25 18.87 -34.58 -1.72
N GLU A 26 17.95 -35.03 -0.86
CA GLU A 26 16.71 -35.68 -1.28
C GLU A 26 15.80 -34.75 -2.08
N GLU A 27 15.65 -33.49 -1.67
CA GLU A 27 14.94 -32.47 -2.46
C GLU A 27 15.55 -32.32 -3.86
N VAL A 28 16.88 -32.33 -3.98
CA VAL A 28 17.59 -32.27 -5.27
C VAL A 28 17.42 -33.55 -6.09
N THR A 29 17.47 -34.75 -5.49
CA THR A 29 17.24 -36.00 -6.22
C THR A 29 15.80 -36.11 -6.69
N VAL A 30 14.84 -35.70 -5.87
CA VAL A 30 13.41 -35.60 -6.22
C VAL A 30 13.19 -34.57 -7.34
N ALA A 31 13.83 -33.40 -7.28
CA ALA A 31 13.74 -32.40 -8.35
C ALA A 31 14.38 -32.90 -9.67
N LYS A 32 15.47 -33.67 -9.58
CA LYS A 32 16.12 -34.32 -10.72
C LYS A 32 15.23 -35.40 -11.35
N THR A 33 14.60 -36.28 -10.57
CA THR A 33 13.71 -37.34 -11.09
C THR A 33 12.40 -36.76 -11.62
N LYS A 34 11.87 -35.71 -10.99
CA LYS A 34 10.68 -34.99 -11.46
C LYS A 34 10.95 -34.10 -12.69
N ASN A 35 12.18 -34.08 -13.21
CA ASN A 35 12.57 -33.28 -14.39
C ASN A 35 12.16 -31.80 -14.26
N GLN A 36 12.14 -31.27 -13.03
CA GLN A 36 11.77 -29.89 -12.70
C GLN A 36 12.95 -28.91 -12.81
N PHE A 37 14.16 -29.42 -13.05
CA PHE A 37 15.21 -28.60 -13.61
C PHE A 37 14.80 -28.28 -15.05
N ALA A 38 14.21 -27.11 -15.25
CA ALA A 38 14.10 -26.50 -16.56
C ALA A 38 15.50 -26.55 -17.18
N LYS A 39 15.71 -27.47 -18.12
CA LYS A 39 16.89 -27.43 -18.99
C LYS A 39 16.91 -26.00 -19.55
N PRO A 40 18.06 -25.30 -19.55
CA PRO A 40 18.17 -24.09 -20.32
C PRO A 40 17.73 -24.47 -21.73
N VAL A 41 16.63 -23.90 -22.19
CA VAL A 41 16.19 -24.09 -23.56
C VAL A 41 17.30 -23.46 -24.39
N GLU A 42 18.20 -24.28 -24.92
CA GLU A 42 19.09 -23.86 -25.98
C GLU A 42 18.19 -23.34 -27.10
N LYS A 43 18.12 -22.02 -27.21
CA LYS A 43 17.40 -21.34 -28.28
C LYS A 43 18.09 -21.77 -29.57
N LYS A 44 17.59 -22.84 -30.19
CA LYS A 44 17.87 -23.12 -31.60
C LYS A 44 17.42 -21.87 -32.34
N GLN A 45 18.40 -21.09 -32.79
CA GLN A 45 18.15 -20.00 -33.71
C GLN A 45 17.38 -20.60 -34.88
N LYS A 46 16.09 -20.28 -34.97
CA LYS A 46 15.30 -20.56 -36.17
C LYS A 46 16.01 -19.79 -37.27
N LYS A 47 16.63 -20.52 -38.20
CA LYS A 47 16.91 -19.95 -39.51
C LYS A 47 15.57 -19.52 -40.07
N GLU A 48 15.41 -18.22 -40.29
CA GLU A 48 14.32 -17.67 -41.07
C GLU A 48 14.39 -18.33 -42.44
N SER A 49 13.53 -19.33 -42.66
CA SER A 49 13.18 -19.73 -44.01
C SER A 49 12.13 -18.75 -44.46
N ASP A 50 12.51 -17.85 -45.35
CA ASP A 50 11.62 -17.02 -46.15
C ASP A 50 10.53 -17.89 -46.78
N LYS A 51 9.39 -17.98 -46.09
CA LYS A 51 8.14 -18.39 -46.70
C LYS A 51 7.22 -17.20 -46.53
N LYS A 52 7.09 -16.45 -47.62
CA LYS A 52 6.02 -15.46 -47.82
C LYS A 52 4.68 -16.16 -47.56
N GLY A 53 4.23 -16.09 -46.32
CA GLY A 53 2.92 -16.55 -45.89
C GLY A 53 1.89 -15.56 -46.41
N ASN A 54 0.91 -16.08 -47.14
CA ASN A 54 -0.14 -15.28 -47.74
C ASN A 54 -0.90 -14.51 -46.64
N VAL A 55 -1.16 -13.22 -46.86
CA VAL A 55 -1.93 -12.32 -45.96
C VAL A 55 -3.31 -12.89 -45.55
N TRP A 56 -3.79 -13.91 -46.26
CA TRP A 56 -5.00 -14.67 -45.93
C TRP A 56 -4.85 -15.54 -44.65
N ASP A 57 -3.65 -16.04 -44.35
CA ASP A 57 -3.43 -16.93 -43.21
C ASP A 57 -3.40 -16.20 -41.87
N THR A 58 -2.92 -14.95 -41.82
CA THR A 58 -2.93 -14.15 -40.57
C THR A 58 -4.35 -13.84 -40.10
N LYS A 59 -5.24 -13.41 -41.00
CA LYS A 59 -6.66 -13.19 -40.69
C LYS A 59 -7.40 -14.48 -40.30
N ARG A 60 -7.00 -15.63 -40.85
CA ARG A 60 -7.61 -16.93 -40.52
C ARG A 60 -7.14 -17.45 -39.16
N ILE A 61 -5.88 -17.22 -38.80
CA ILE A 61 -5.33 -17.55 -37.47
C ILE A 61 -6.00 -16.69 -36.38
N GLU A 62 -6.23 -15.41 -36.67
CA GLU A 62 -6.88 -14.47 -35.74
C GLU A 62 -8.36 -14.80 -35.53
N LYS A 63 -9.08 -15.15 -36.61
CA LYS A 63 -10.46 -15.62 -36.54
C LYS A 63 -10.60 -16.97 -35.81
N ASN A 64 -9.71 -17.93 -36.09
CA ASN A 64 -9.71 -19.22 -35.40
C ASN A 64 -9.38 -19.12 -33.89
N LYS A 65 -8.59 -18.14 -33.46
CA LYS A 65 -8.37 -17.88 -32.03
C LYS A 65 -9.62 -17.35 -31.35
N GLN A 66 -10.42 -16.56 -32.06
CA GLN A 66 -11.60 -15.91 -31.50
C GLN A 66 -12.82 -16.85 -31.45
N ASP A 67 -12.89 -17.83 -32.37
CA ASP A 67 -13.97 -18.83 -32.42
C ASP A 67 -13.77 -20.00 -31.43
N GLY A 68 -12.56 -20.20 -30.88
CA GLY A 68 -12.24 -21.26 -29.91
C GLY A 68 -12.06 -20.83 -28.46
N MET A 69 -12.10 -19.52 -28.18
CA MET A 69 -11.92 -19.02 -26.81
C MET A 69 -13.17 -19.26 -25.95
N THR A 70 -12.95 -19.64 -24.69
CA THR A 70 -14.00 -19.62 -23.67
C THR A 70 -14.44 -18.17 -23.39
N GLU A 71 -15.61 -17.98 -22.79
CA GLU A 71 -16.10 -16.63 -22.47
C GLU A 71 -15.14 -15.90 -21.51
N GLU A 72 -14.59 -16.63 -20.55
CA GLU A 72 -13.59 -16.14 -19.60
C GLU A 72 -12.30 -15.67 -20.29
N GLU A 73 -11.85 -16.39 -21.32
CA GLU A 73 -10.68 -16.00 -22.12
C GLU A 73 -10.95 -14.71 -22.92
N ARG A 74 -12.18 -14.50 -23.40
CA ARG A 74 -12.56 -13.25 -24.08
C ARG A 74 -12.56 -12.06 -23.12
N GLU A 75 -13.13 -12.22 -21.93
CA GLU A 75 -13.15 -11.18 -20.90
C GLU A 75 -11.73 -10.81 -20.46
N SER A 76 -10.87 -11.82 -20.24
CA SER A 76 -9.45 -11.61 -19.91
C SER A 76 -8.71 -10.87 -21.03
N TYR A 77 -8.97 -11.23 -22.30
CA TYR A 77 -8.40 -10.54 -23.45
C TYR A 77 -8.85 -9.08 -23.52
N LEU A 78 -10.13 -8.78 -23.26
CA LEU A 78 -10.66 -7.42 -23.24
C LEU A 78 -10.06 -6.59 -22.09
N LYS A 79 -9.97 -7.14 -20.87
CA LYS A 79 -9.32 -6.48 -19.72
C LYS A 79 -7.86 -6.17 -20.03
N SER A 80 -7.12 -7.16 -20.52
CA SER A 80 -5.71 -7.00 -20.91
C SER A 80 -5.52 -5.93 -21.97
N ARG A 81 -6.38 -5.92 -22.99
CA ARG A 81 -6.35 -4.92 -24.06
C ARG A 81 -6.62 -3.52 -23.54
N SER A 82 -7.63 -3.34 -22.68
CA SER A 82 -7.96 -2.05 -22.08
C SER A 82 -6.82 -1.53 -21.19
N SER A 83 -6.23 -2.38 -20.35
CA SER A 83 -5.08 -2.02 -19.52
C SER A 83 -3.85 -1.64 -20.35
N LEU A 84 -3.58 -2.35 -21.45
CA LEU A 84 -2.47 -2.02 -22.35
C LEU A 84 -2.71 -0.71 -23.10
N GLU A 85 -3.95 -0.42 -23.50
CA GLU A 85 -4.31 0.85 -24.12
C GLU A 85 -4.13 2.02 -23.15
N ALA A 86 -4.58 1.88 -21.90
CA ALA A 86 -4.37 2.89 -20.85
C ALA A 86 -2.88 3.14 -20.59
N LYS A 87 -2.08 2.06 -20.48
CA LYS A 87 -0.63 2.15 -20.35
C LYS A 87 0.00 2.85 -21.55
N ALA A 88 -0.38 2.49 -22.77
CA ALA A 88 0.13 3.11 -23.99
C ALA A 88 -0.15 4.61 -24.03
N ARG A 89 -1.37 5.05 -23.69
CA ARG A 89 -1.72 6.49 -23.59
C ARG A 89 -0.83 7.23 -22.59
N LEU A 90 -0.59 6.62 -21.43
CA LEU A 90 0.29 7.18 -20.41
C LEU A 90 1.74 7.29 -20.90
N TYR A 91 2.24 6.27 -21.62
CA TYR A 91 3.57 6.34 -22.22
C TYR A 91 3.65 7.40 -23.33
N ASP A 92 2.62 7.55 -24.16
CA ASP A 92 2.56 8.57 -25.22
C ASP A 92 2.59 9.98 -24.60
N GLU A 93 1.87 10.20 -23.51
CA GLU A 93 1.87 11.46 -22.76
C GLU A 93 3.25 11.78 -22.18
N LEU A 94 3.87 10.80 -21.50
CA LEU A 94 5.21 10.93 -20.90
C LEU A 94 6.33 11.03 -21.94
N SER A 95 6.15 10.40 -23.10
CA SER A 95 7.10 10.43 -24.22
C SER A 95 6.89 11.64 -25.13
N SER A 96 5.79 12.38 -24.97
CA SER A 96 5.51 13.53 -25.81
C SER A 96 6.57 14.62 -25.58
N PRO A 97 7.19 15.15 -26.64
CA PRO A 97 8.22 16.19 -26.52
C PRO A 97 7.65 17.55 -26.09
N ASN A 98 6.32 17.68 -26.00
CA ASN A 98 5.61 18.91 -25.67
C ASN A 98 5.18 18.99 -24.19
N ALA A 99 5.24 17.90 -23.44
CA ALA A 99 4.99 17.95 -22.00
C ALA A 99 6.10 18.76 -21.32
N SER A 100 5.72 19.74 -20.49
CA SER A 100 6.72 20.57 -19.82
C SER A 100 7.60 19.68 -18.95
N LYS A 101 8.92 19.92 -18.94
CA LYS A 101 9.86 19.13 -18.13
C LYS A 101 9.46 19.10 -16.64
N SER A 102 8.77 20.14 -16.17
CA SER A 102 8.16 20.22 -14.85
C SER A 102 6.97 19.27 -14.66
N GLU A 103 6.07 19.13 -15.64
CA GLU A 103 4.93 18.19 -15.56
C GLU A 103 5.41 16.74 -15.60
N ILE A 104 6.39 16.43 -16.45
CA ILE A 104 6.98 15.08 -16.50
C ILE A 104 7.66 14.73 -15.17
N LEU A 105 8.38 15.68 -14.56
CA LEU A 105 9.04 15.48 -13.26
C LEU A 105 8.03 15.37 -12.12
N ALA A 106 6.96 16.17 -12.11
CA ALA A 106 5.90 16.08 -11.10
C ALA A 106 5.13 14.77 -11.20
N ALA A 107 4.78 14.33 -12.41
CA ALA A 107 4.18 13.03 -12.65
C ALA A 107 5.14 11.90 -12.23
N GLN A 108 6.42 11.95 -12.62
CA GLN A 108 7.41 10.97 -12.16
C GLN A 108 7.57 10.94 -10.64
N GLN A 109 7.55 12.08 -9.95
CA GLN A 109 7.62 12.14 -8.49
C GLN A 109 6.38 11.57 -7.80
N CYS A 110 5.21 11.62 -8.44
CA CYS A 110 3.99 10.98 -7.94
C CYS A 110 3.97 9.47 -8.22
N LEU A 111 4.58 9.02 -9.33
CA LEU A 111 4.62 7.60 -9.72
C LEU A 111 5.81 6.83 -9.11
N LEU A 112 6.92 7.49 -8.80
CA LEU A 112 8.07 6.88 -8.12
C LEU A 112 7.95 7.01 -6.60
N VAL A 113 8.05 5.86 -5.93
CA VAL A 113 8.20 5.80 -4.47
C VAL A 113 9.60 6.27 -4.07
N ASP A 114 9.71 7.45 -3.45
CA ASP A 114 10.97 7.94 -2.88
C ASP A 114 11.26 7.30 -1.51
N PHE A 115 12.02 6.21 -1.50
CA PHE A 115 12.46 5.56 -0.26
C PHE A 115 13.37 6.43 0.61
N LYS A 116 14.04 7.43 0.01
CA LYS A 116 14.90 8.39 0.74
C LYS A 116 14.09 9.31 1.64
N ARG A 117 12.87 9.68 1.22
CA ARG A 117 11.98 10.56 2.00
C ARG A 117 11.59 9.92 3.34
N LYS A 118 11.35 8.61 3.33
CA LYS A 118 11.03 7.83 4.54
C LYS A 118 12.18 7.74 5.54
N GLN A 119 13.43 7.86 5.09
CA GLN A 119 14.58 7.93 5.99
C GLN A 119 14.69 9.32 6.63
N GLN A 120 14.47 10.36 5.82
CA GLN A 120 14.52 11.75 6.27
C GLN A 120 13.37 12.12 7.24
N GLU A 121 12.19 11.52 7.06
CA GLU A 121 11.04 11.68 7.97
C GLU A 121 11.30 11.05 9.35
N ARG A 122 11.95 9.88 9.41
CA ARG A 122 12.38 9.29 10.70
C ARG A 122 13.42 10.14 11.41
N GLU A 123 14.38 10.68 10.67
CA GLU A 123 15.42 11.56 11.24
C GLU A 123 14.82 12.88 11.77
N HIS A 124 13.71 13.37 11.19
CA HIS A 124 13.00 14.55 11.68
C HIS A 124 12.13 14.25 12.91
N GLU A 125 11.46 13.08 12.96
CA GLU A 125 10.69 12.65 14.13
C GLU A 125 11.57 12.39 15.37
N GLU A 126 12.80 11.89 15.17
CA GLU A 126 13.77 11.66 16.25
C GLU A 126 14.44 12.97 16.75
N GLY A 127 14.37 14.06 15.97
CA GLY A 127 15.00 15.35 16.29
C GLY A 127 14.09 16.38 16.97
N GLU A 128 12.78 16.18 17.01
CA GLU A 128 11.78 17.14 17.53
C GLU A 128 11.25 16.78 18.92
N ILE A 129 11.90 15.86 19.63
CA ILE A 129 11.70 15.69 21.08
C ILE A 129 12.76 16.56 21.78
N GLU A 130 12.51 17.87 21.80
CA GLU A 130 13.24 18.80 22.67
C GLU A 130 12.87 18.46 24.13
N TYR A 131 13.67 17.59 24.74
CA TYR A 131 13.67 17.38 26.18
C TYR A 131 14.14 18.69 26.80
N CYS A 132 13.19 19.47 27.36
CA CYS A 132 13.50 20.62 28.19
C CYS A 132 14.11 20.08 29.50
N ASP A 133 15.41 19.82 29.48
CA ASP A 133 16.20 19.42 30.64
C ASP A 133 16.60 20.68 31.43
N GLU A 134 15.62 21.34 32.03
CA GLU A 134 15.85 22.21 33.18
C GLU A 134 15.60 21.38 34.44
N VAL A 135 16.68 20.77 34.95
CA VAL A 135 16.73 20.13 36.26
C VAL A 135 16.53 21.18 37.36
N ASP A 136 15.27 21.41 37.74
CA ASP A 136 14.94 22.09 39.00
C ASP A 136 15.00 21.06 40.14
N ASP A 137 15.97 21.27 41.04
CA ASP A 137 16.31 20.43 42.18
C ASP A 137 15.23 20.59 43.27
N THR A 138 14.06 19.99 43.07
CA THR A 138 12.97 19.98 44.06
C THR A 138 12.92 18.65 44.82
N PRO A 139 12.89 18.67 46.17
CA PRO A 139 13.06 17.48 46.98
C PRO A 139 11.86 16.55 46.82
N ALA A 140 12.16 15.26 46.76
CA ALA A 140 11.19 14.17 46.77
C ALA A 140 10.17 14.35 47.91
N GLY A 141 8.93 14.68 47.58
CA GLY A 141 7.81 14.61 48.51
C GLY A 141 6.61 15.45 48.11
N ASN A 142 5.68 14.87 47.33
CA ASN A 142 4.25 14.86 47.67
C ASN A 142 3.47 13.98 46.66
N TYR A 143 3.27 12.70 46.96
CA TYR A 143 2.23 11.91 46.32
C TYR A 143 0.89 12.27 46.99
N GLY A 144 0.17 13.25 46.46
CA GLY A 144 -1.15 13.56 47.00
C GLY A 144 -1.69 14.94 46.70
N ASP A 145 -2.04 15.19 45.43
CA ASP A 145 -3.19 16.05 45.18
C ASP A 145 -3.92 15.63 43.90
N ASP A 146 -4.87 14.70 44.05
CA ASP A 146 -5.88 14.47 43.02
C ASP A 146 -6.74 15.74 42.79
N ASP A 147 -6.67 16.73 43.70
CA ASP A 147 -7.42 18.00 43.65
C ASP A 147 -7.00 18.93 42.51
N ASP A 148 -5.82 18.74 41.91
CA ASP A 148 -5.34 19.54 40.78
C ASP A 148 -5.81 19.03 39.41
N TRP A 149 -6.35 17.82 39.34
CA TRP A 149 -6.87 17.26 38.10
C TRP A 149 -8.28 17.75 37.81
N VAL A 150 -8.44 18.45 36.69
CA VAL A 150 -9.73 18.99 36.23
C VAL A 150 -10.21 18.20 35.01
N GLU A 151 -11.48 17.80 35.04
CA GLU A 151 -12.16 17.19 33.90
C GLU A 151 -12.73 18.28 32.99
N TYR A 152 -12.46 18.19 31.69
CA TYR A 152 -12.99 19.08 30.65
C TYR A 152 -13.48 18.28 29.45
N THR A 153 -14.33 18.91 28.64
CA THR A 153 -14.88 18.32 27.42
C THR A 153 -14.11 18.83 26.20
N ASP A 154 -13.55 17.90 25.42
CA ASP A 154 -12.92 18.14 24.12
C ASP A 154 -13.95 18.59 23.07
N CYS A 155 -13.54 19.18 21.94
CA CYS A 155 -14.43 19.67 20.87
C CYS A 155 -15.20 18.53 20.19
N LEU A 156 -14.77 17.29 20.44
CA LEU A 156 -15.40 16.05 19.99
C LEU A 156 -16.38 15.48 21.03
N GLY A 157 -16.69 16.21 22.11
CA GLY A 157 -17.63 15.78 23.14
C GLY A 157 -17.10 14.68 24.06
N ARG A 158 -15.80 14.40 24.04
CA ARG A 158 -15.15 13.40 24.91
C ARG A 158 -14.69 14.07 26.20
N THR A 159 -14.93 13.43 27.33
CA THR A 159 -14.38 13.87 28.60
C THR A 159 -12.90 13.49 28.70
N ARG A 160 -12.09 14.44 29.15
CA ARG A 160 -10.64 14.30 29.35
C ARG A 160 -10.25 14.92 30.68
N LYS A 161 -9.21 14.39 31.32
CA LYS A 161 -8.65 14.95 32.56
C LYS A 161 -7.28 15.55 32.29
N CYS A 162 -7.02 16.74 32.80
CA CYS A 162 -5.72 17.39 32.76
C CYS A 162 -5.45 18.13 34.07
N LEU A 163 -4.20 18.52 34.30
CA LEU A 163 -3.88 19.44 35.39
C LEU A 163 -4.57 20.79 35.18
N ARG A 164 -4.93 21.44 36.29
CA ARG A 164 -5.56 22.77 36.28
C ARG A 164 -4.69 23.84 35.59
N THR A 165 -3.37 23.68 35.64
CA THR A 165 -2.39 24.54 34.94
C THR A 165 -2.50 24.46 33.42
N ASP A 166 -2.82 23.27 32.90
CA ASP A 166 -2.76 22.95 31.48
C ASP A 166 -4.10 23.21 30.77
N LEU A 167 -5.18 23.27 31.57
CA LEU A 167 -6.55 23.54 31.11
C LEU A 167 -6.67 24.70 30.11
N PRO A 168 -6.11 25.92 30.33
CA PRO A 168 -6.24 27.01 29.37
C PRO A 168 -5.53 26.76 28.04
N VAL A 169 -4.38 26.07 28.05
CA VAL A 169 -3.62 25.75 26.84
C VAL A 169 -4.39 24.71 26.03
N LEU A 170 -4.88 23.67 26.71
CA LEU A 170 -5.68 22.60 26.09
C LEU A 170 -7.00 23.13 25.53
N GLN A 171 -7.69 24.03 26.23
CA GLN A 171 -8.91 24.69 25.72
C GLN A 171 -8.64 25.50 24.45
N LYS A 172 -7.49 26.20 24.36
CA LYS A 172 -7.12 26.96 23.16
C LYS A 172 -6.79 26.06 21.97
N GLN A 173 -6.08 24.95 22.22
CA GLN A 173 -5.82 23.94 21.19
C GLN A 173 -7.12 23.28 20.72
N ASN A 174 -7.99 22.96 21.67
CA ASN A 174 -9.30 22.40 21.44
C ASN A 174 -10.18 23.32 20.56
N GLN A 175 -10.17 24.63 20.83
CA GLN A 175 -10.86 25.62 20.01
C GLN A 175 -10.32 25.68 18.57
N LYS A 176 -8.99 25.63 18.39
CA LYS A 176 -8.38 25.56 17.05
C LYS A 176 -8.79 24.30 16.28
N LEU A 177 -8.89 23.17 16.98
CA LEU A 177 -9.36 21.91 16.40
C LEU A 177 -10.84 22.00 16.01
N ALA A 178 -11.68 22.61 16.85
CA ALA A 178 -13.09 22.86 16.54
C ALA A 178 -13.26 23.71 15.27
N ASP A 179 -12.48 24.80 15.17
CA ASP A 179 -12.47 25.68 13.99
C ASP A 179 -12.02 24.94 12.72
N SER A 180 -10.98 24.10 12.84
CA SER A 180 -10.47 23.29 11.72
C SER A 180 -11.46 22.23 11.24
N LEU A 181 -12.26 21.66 12.15
CA LEU A 181 -13.26 20.63 11.86
C LEU A 181 -14.62 21.22 11.47
N GLY A 182 -14.78 22.55 11.56
CA GLY A 182 -16.04 23.22 11.22
C GLY A 182 -17.15 23.05 12.27
N PHE A 183 -16.81 22.63 13.48
CA PHE A 183 -17.72 22.66 14.63
C PHE A 183 -17.83 24.11 15.12
N GLN A 184 -18.57 24.95 14.41
CA GLN A 184 -19.02 26.22 15.00
C GLN A 184 -20.11 25.90 16.01
N GLU A 185 -19.83 26.08 17.29
CA GLU A 185 -20.89 26.21 18.29
C GLU A 185 -21.80 27.38 17.88
N GLU A 186 -23.08 27.08 17.66
CA GLU A 186 -24.13 28.07 17.41
C GLU A 186 -24.43 28.87 18.68
N THR A 187 -23.46 29.59 19.25
CA THR A 187 -23.78 30.60 20.27
C THR A 187 -23.00 31.89 20.05
N LYS A 188 -23.75 32.93 19.65
CA LYS A 188 -23.45 34.37 19.73
C LYS A 188 -22.32 34.91 18.82
N SER A 189 -22.69 35.38 17.63
CA SER A 189 -22.82 36.82 17.35
C SER A 189 -23.08 37.08 15.87
N ARG A 190 -24.23 37.71 15.62
CA ARG A 190 -24.67 38.22 14.33
C ARG A 190 -24.15 39.65 14.20
N SER A 191 -23.15 39.89 13.36
CA SER A 191 -22.99 41.12 12.56
C SER A 191 -21.67 41.17 11.76
N ASN A 192 -21.84 41.45 10.45
CA ASN A 192 -20.92 42.12 9.51
C ASN A 192 -19.85 41.32 8.72
N SER A 193 -20.28 40.78 7.56
CA SER A 193 -19.77 40.92 6.15
C SER A 193 -18.26 40.73 5.78
N PRO A 194 -17.86 40.43 4.51
CA PRO A 194 -18.62 40.02 3.31
C PRO A 194 -18.14 38.69 2.65
N GLU A 195 -19.09 38.05 1.97
CA GLU A 195 -18.97 37.35 0.67
C GLU A 195 -17.72 36.47 0.40
N ARG A 196 -17.80 35.17 0.74
CA ARG A 196 -16.89 34.14 0.22
C ARG A 196 -17.50 33.45 -1.01
N LYS A 197 -16.72 33.46 -2.09
CA LYS A 197 -17.00 32.85 -3.41
C LYS A 197 -17.55 31.42 -3.31
N PRO A 198 -18.42 30.98 -4.24
CA PRO A 198 -18.95 29.62 -4.24
C PRO A 198 -17.80 28.61 -4.42
N ARG A 199 -17.66 27.70 -3.45
CA ARG A 199 -16.79 26.53 -3.57
C ARG A 199 -17.30 25.64 -4.71
N PRO A 200 -16.42 25.03 -5.52
CA PRO A 200 -16.84 24.10 -6.56
C PRO A 200 -17.58 22.91 -5.93
N PRO A 201 -18.50 22.26 -6.68
CA PRO A 201 -19.28 21.14 -6.17
C PRO A 201 -18.32 20.04 -5.72
N THR A 202 -18.30 19.79 -4.42
CA THR A 202 -17.70 18.58 -3.86
C THR A 202 -18.38 17.37 -4.48
N PRO A 203 -17.63 16.33 -4.90
CA PRO A 203 -18.22 15.09 -5.36
C PRO A 203 -19.12 14.47 -4.28
N PRO A 204 -20.08 13.61 -4.65
CA PRO A 204 -21.14 13.13 -3.75
C PRO A 204 -20.59 12.61 -2.42
N LEU A 205 -21.16 13.15 -1.33
CA LEU A 205 -20.82 12.90 0.08
C LEU A 205 -20.95 11.43 0.53
N GLU A 206 -21.50 10.55 -0.30
CA GLU A 206 -21.75 9.15 0.05
C GLU A 206 -20.45 8.36 0.35
N GLN A 207 -19.30 8.79 -0.18
CA GLN A 207 -18.01 8.15 0.10
C GLN A 207 -17.29 8.66 1.36
N GLN A 208 -17.67 9.83 1.91
CA GLN A 208 -17.00 10.43 3.08
C GLN A 208 -17.64 10.08 4.43
N LEU A 209 -18.82 9.46 4.46
CA LEU A 209 -19.47 9.01 5.71
C LEU A 209 -19.23 7.52 6.05
N VAL A 210 -18.45 6.82 5.23
CA VAL A 210 -18.04 5.46 5.57
C VAL A 210 -16.82 5.59 6.47
N SER A 211 -16.98 5.35 7.78
CA SER A 211 -15.86 5.27 8.72
C SER A 211 -14.81 4.31 8.16
N GLY A 212 -13.52 4.55 8.42
CA GLY A 212 -12.45 3.67 7.93
C GLY A 212 -12.64 2.20 8.33
N ASP A 213 -13.41 1.95 9.38
CA ASP A 213 -13.80 0.62 9.84
C ASP A 213 -14.87 -0.03 8.95
N LEU A 214 -15.88 0.72 8.49
CA LEU A 214 -16.90 0.20 7.57
C LEU A 214 -16.30 -0.11 6.19
N GLN A 215 -15.31 0.66 5.73
CA GLN A 215 -14.55 0.33 4.51
C GLN A 215 -13.76 -0.98 4.66
N ARG A 216 -13.13 -1.18 5.83
CA ARG A 216 -12.36 -2.38 6.13
C ARG A 216 -13.25 -3.61 6.25
N GLU A 217 -14.42 -3.46 6.87
CA GLU A 217 -15.44 -4.50 6.96
C GLU A 217 -15.99 -4.88 5.58
N ALA A 218 -16.31 -3.90 4.73
CA ALA A 218 -16.74 -4.16 3.37
C ALA A 218 -15.68 -4.89 2.53
N LEU A 219 -14.38 -4.58 2.72
CA LEU A 219 -13.30 -5.30 2.05
C LEU A 219 -13.18 -6.75 2.56
N ARG A 220 -13.31 -6.96 3.88
CA ARG A 220 -13.35 -8.30 4.47
C ARG A 220 -14.51 -9.12 3.90
N GLU A 221 -15.72 -8.56 3.87
CA GLU A 221 -16.88 -9.24 3.30
C GLU A 221 -16.67 -9.64 1.84
N LYS A 222 -16.03 -8.77 1.04
CA LYS A 222 -15.69 -9.08 -0.34
C LYS A 222 -14.73 -10.27 -0.43
N TRP A 223 -13.66 -10.27 0.35
CA TRP A 223 -12.71 -11.39 0.39
C TRP A 223 -13.35 -12.69 0.86
N GLU A 224 -14.21 -12.65 1.87
CA GLU A 224 -14.92 -13.84 2.34
C GLU A 224 -15.87 -14.41 1.27
N LYS A 225 -16.56 -13.53 0.52
CA LYS A 225 -17.41 -13.95 -0.61
C LYS A 225 -16.58 -14.55 -1.74
N GLU A 226 -15.49 -13.91 -2.12
CA GLU A 226 -14.56 -14.41 -3.14
C GLU A 226 -13.98 -15.77 -2.72
N GLU A 227 -13.49 -15.93 -1.48
CA GLU A 227 -12.99 -17.22 -0.99
C GLU A 227 -14.09 -18.30 -0.97
N ALA A 228 -15.32 -17.95 -0.60
CA ALA A 228 -16.44 -18.89 -0.61
C ALA A 228 -16.81 -19.31 -2.04
N GLU A 229 -16.68 -18.43 -3.03
CA GLU A 229 -16.87 -18.74 -4.44
C GLU A 229 -15.73 -19.61 -4.99
N LEU A 230 -14.48 -19.30 -4.64
CA LEU A 230 -13.32 -20.12 -4.99
C LEU A 230 -13.41 -21.53 -4.40
N ARG A 231 -13.89 -21.65 -3.16
CA ARG A 231 -14.15 -22.97 -2.55
C ARG A 231 -15.25 -23.78 -3.22
N LYS A 232 -16.15 -23.15 -3.97
CA LYS A 232 -17.19 -23.86 -4.74
C LYS A 232 -16.68 -24.35 -6.09
N LYS A 233 -15.61 -23.77 -6.62
CA LYS A 233 -14.98 -24.22 -7.87
C LYS A 233 -14.17 -25.50 -7.60
N GLU A 234 -14.37 -26.53 -8.41
CA GLU A 234 -13.61 -27.79 -8.31
C GLU A 234 -12.21 -27.69 -8.92
N ASP A 235 -12.04 -26.81 -9.91
CA ASP A 235 -10.76 -26.50 -10.55
C ASP A 235 -10.49 -24.99 -10.43
N ILE A 236 -9.38 -24.64 -9.77
CA ILE A 236 -9.00 -23.25 -9.49
C ILE A 236 -8.08 -22.79 -10.61
N HIS A 237 -8.53 -21.82 -11.40
CA HIS A 237 -7.73 -21.27 -12.49
C HIS A 237 -6.71 -20.25 -11.96
N TYR A 238 -5.58 -20.04 -12.64
CA TYR A 238 -4.59 -19.04 -12.21
C TYR A 238 -5.16 -17.62 -12.08
N GLN A 239 -6.20 -17.32 -12.87
CA GLN A 239 -6.92 -16.04 -12.84
C GLN A 239 -7.68 -15.80 -11.53
N ASP A 240 -8.12 -16.87 -10.87
CA ASP A 240 -8.88 -16.83 -9.62
C ASP A 240 -8.05 -16.39 -8.41
N ILE A 241 -6.73 -16.48 -8.54
CA ILE A 241 -5.74 -16.21 -7.49
C ILE A 241 -4.95 -14.92 -7.78
N LEU A 242 -5.23 -14.27 -8.91
CA LEU A 242 -4.60 -13.00 -9.29
C LEU A 242 -5.19 -11.87 -8.46
N TYR A 243 -4.36 -11.31 -7.58
CA TYR A 243 -4.73 -10.17 -6.75
C TYR A 243 -4.96 -8.92 -7.62
N ASP A 244 -6.18 -8.38 -7.60
CA ASP A 244 -6.59 -7.18 -8.37
C ASP A 244 -6.02 -5.85 -7.80
N GLY A 245 -5.09 -5.89 -6.85
CA GLY A 245 -4.61 -4.70 -6.13
C GLY A 245 -3.60 -3.81 -6.86
N CYS A 246 -3.78 -3.56 -8.15
CA CYS A 246 -3.07 -2.47 -8.82
C CYS A 246 -4.09 -1.54 -9.52
N PRO A 247 -4.46 -0.40 -8.91
CA PRO A 247 -5.02 0.71 -9.67
C PRO A 247 -4.05 1.21 -10.75
#